data_AF-B9GPL5-F1
#
_entry.id   AF-B9GPL5-F1
#
_cell.length_a   1.000
_cell.length_b   1.000
_cell.length_c   1.000
_cell.angle_alpha   90.00
_cell.angle_beta   90.00
_cell.angle_gamma   90.00
#
_symmetry.space_group_name_H-M   'P 1'
#
loop_
_entity.id
_entity.type
_entity.pdbx_description
1 polymer ?
#
loop_
_entity_poly.entity_id
_entity_poly.type
_entity_poly.pdbx_seq_one_letter_code
_entity_poly.pdbx_strand_id
1 'polypeptide(L)'
;MRMMIDLGTQRGMVPIMDTPTSVDCGREVRFRKSFRSLVECMVPACCGFQASADSLASDTDDYYTSSSASTTTTTTVTGTFFGYRKGRVSFCLQDDTRSSPLILLEFAVPTAYLAKEMQHGLLRIALECCHPRQINSQKERCSLFNVPVWTMYCNGRKVGFATRRQMSVSDVAVLKLMQSVSVGAGVLPVAGTGETGGLLMYLRASFERVVGSVDSESFHMINPVGSSGQELSIFLVRS
;
A
#
# COMPACT_ATOMS: atom_id res chain seq x y z
N MET A 1 1.92 67.14 22.16
CA MET A 1 2.16 67.84 20.87
C MET A 1 2.70 66.81 19.90
N ARG A 2 2.00 66.65 18.77
CA ARG A 2 2.34 65.72 17.69
C ARG A 2 3.52 66.28 16.89
N MET A 3 4.49 65.45 16.55
CA MET A 3 5.38 65.70 15.41
C MET A 3 5.15 64.57 14.42
N MET A 4 4.48 64.93 13.32
CA MET A 4 4.37 64.11 12.11
C MET A 4 5.66 64.28 11.32
N ILE A 5 6.26 63.16 10.94
CA ILE A 5 7.37 63.13 9.98
C ILE A 5 6.75 62.78 8.64
N ASP A 6 6.74 63.78 7.76
CA ASP A 6 6.34 63.70 6.36
C ASP A 6 7.54 63.17 5.56
N LEU A 7 7.38 62.00 4.92
CA LEU A 7 8.37 61.45 3.99
C LEU A 7 7.81 61.61 2.58
N GLY A 8 8.29 62.68 1.95
CA GLY A 8 7.95 63.11 0.61
C GLY A 8 8.13 62.05 -0.45
N THR A 9 7.22 62.15 -1.41
CA THR A 9 7.04 61.39 -2.64
C THR A 9 8.30 61.37 -3.52
N GLN A 10 8.91 60.19 -3.69
CA GLN A 10 9.76 59.91 -4.85
C GLN A 10 9.00 59.02 -5.85
N ARG A 11 8.56 59.65 -6.94
CA ARG A 11 8.23 58.98 -8.20
C ARG A 11 9.53 58.47 -8.82
N GLY A 12 9.77 57.17 -8.69
CA GLY A 12 10.80 56.41 -9.39
C GLY A 12 10.14 55.32 -10.23
N MET A 13 10.39 55.37 -11.53
CA MET A 13 9.80 54.60 -12.62
C MET A 13 9.95 53.07 -12.46
N VAL A 14 8.83 52.36 -12.56
CA VAL A 14 8.77 50.89 -12.63
C VAL A 14 9.22 50.46 -14.03
N PRO A 15 10.26 49.63 -14.22
CA PRO A 15 10.46 48.99 -15.50
C PRO A 15 9.45 47.84 -15.63
N ILE A 16 8.37 48.12 -16.37
CA ILE A 16 7.46 47.13 -16.92
C ILE A 16 8.25 46.36 -18.00
N MET A 17 8.57 45.09 -17.73
CA MET A 17 9.08 44.19 -18.77
C MET A 17 7.94 43.77 -19.68
N ASP A 18 7.68 44.55 -20.73
CA ASP A 18 6.86 44.14 -21.87
C ASP A 18 7.72 43.39 -22.88
N THR A 19 7.98 42.11 -22.61
CA THR A 19 8.45 41.18 -23.66
C THR A 19 7.56 39.96 -23.67
N PRO A 20 6.72 39.78 -24.72
CA PRO A 20 5.95 38.57 -24.88
C PRO A 20 6.89 37.44 -25.29
N THR A 21 7.12 36.47 -24.41
CA THR A 21 7.71 35.20 -24.82
C THR A 21 6.67 34.45 -25.65
N SER A 22 6.82 34.51 -26.97
CA SER A 22 6.02 33.76 -27.92
C SER A 22 6.20 32.26 -27.68
N VAL A 23 5.06 31.59 -27.52
CA VAL A 23 4.92 30.14 -27.47
C VAL A 23 5.17 29.60 -28.87
N ASP A 24 6.21 28.79 -29.06
CA ASP A 24 6.39 28.03 -30.29
C ASP A 24 5.62 26.71 -30.17
N CYS A 25 4.34 26.79 -30.52
CA CYS A 25 3.49 25.62 -30.75
C CYS A 25 3.46 25.35 -32.25
N GLY A 26 4.28 24.41 -32.72
CA GLY A 26 4.22 23.93 -34.09
C GLY A 26 4.99 22.64 -34.29
N ARG A 27 4.32 21.48 -34.25
CA ARG A 27 3.74 20.87 -35.45
C ARG A 27 3.10 19.52 -35.11
N GLU A 28 2.09 19.23 -35.91
CA GLU A 28 0.96 18.37 -35.63
C GLU A 28 1.08 17.01 -36.36
N VAL A 29 0.36 16.04 -35.78
CA VAL A 29 -0.27 14.84 -36.34
C VAL A 29 0.53 13.68 -36.96
N ARG A 30 0.22 12.51 -36.37
CA ARG A 30 -0.36 11.31 -37.03
C ARG A 30 0.62 10.17 -37.31
N PHE A 31 0.75 9.25 -36.36
CA PHE A 31 0.75 7.82 -36.68
C PHE A 31 -0.11 7.04 -35.69
N ARG A 32 -1.40 6.91 -36.03
CA ARG A 32 -2.20 5.75 -35.65
C ARG A 32 -1.54 4.54 -36.29
N LYS A 33 -1.32 3.46 -35.53
CA LYS A 33 -1.57 2.08 -35.98
C LYS A 33 -1.58 1.13 -34.78
N SER A 34 -2.80 0.68 -34.50
CA SER A 34 -3.15 -0.54 -33.79
C SER A 34 -2.22 -1.70 -34.16
N PHE A 35 -1.57 -2.31 -33.18
CA PHE A 35 -1.11 -3.69 -33.26
C PHE A 35 -2.06 -4.57 -32.43
N ARG A 36 -3.29 -4.72 -32.94
CA ARG A 36 -4.07 -5.93 -32.73
C ARG A 36 -3.77 -6.88 -33.90
N SER A 37 -3.51 -8.13 -33.55
CA SER A 37 -3.65 -9.33 -34.39
C SER A 37 -2.56 -9.60 -35.44
N LEU A 38 -1.68 -10.55 -35.10
CA LEU A 38 -1.38 -11.71 -35.95
C LEU A 38 -1.49 -12.93 -35.00
N VAL A 39 -2.60 -13.68 -35.09
CA VAL A 39 -2.67 -15.00 -35.77
C VAL A 39 -1.66 -15.95 -35.14
N GLU A 40 -2.10 -16.75 -34.17
CA GLU A 40 -2.41 -18.18 -34.39
C GLU A 40 -1.27 -18.90 -35.09
N CYS A 41 -0.49 -19.68 -34.35
CA CYS A 41 0.02 -20.95 -34.84
C CYS A 41 0.64 -21.77 -33.71
N MET A 42 0.18 -23.01 -33.61
CA MET A 42 0.69 -24.14 -32.82
C MET A 42 0.05 -24.36 -31.44
N VAL A 43 -1.21 -24.81 -31.53
CA VAL A 43 -1.77 -25.85 -30.65
C VAL A 43 -0.95 -27.14 -30.81
N PRO A 44 -0.63 -27.82 -29.69
CA PRO A 44 -0.75 -29.28 -29.67
C PRO A 44 -1.94 -29.70 -28.80
N ALA A 45 -2.84 -30.46 -29.42
CA ALA A 45 -3.97 -31.13 -28.82
C ALA A 45 -3.52 -32.24 -27.87
N CYS A 46 -4.34 -32.52 -26.85
CA CYS A 46 -4.55 -33.77 -26.07
C CYS A 46 -5.26 -33.29 -24.78
N CYS A 47 -6.51 -33.56 -24.41
CA CYS A 47 -7.46 -34.67 -24.58
C CYS A 47 -8.87 -34.04 -24.43
N GLY A 48 -9.88 -34.27 -25.25
CA GLY A 48 -10.63 -35.52 -25.40
C GLY A 48 -11.87 -35.51 -24.50
N PHE A 49 -13.06 -35.18 -25.02
CA PHE A 49 -14.36 -35.76 -24.65
C PHE A 49 -15.46 -35.26 -25.61
N GLN A 50 -16.18 -36.19 -26.24
CA GLN A 50 -17.29 -35.95 -27.17
C GLN A 50 -18.51 -35.35 -26.47
N ALA A 51 -19.17 -34.39 -27.12
CA ALA A 51 -20.58 -34.11 -26.89
C ALA A 51 -21.28 -34.10 -28.25
N SER A 52 -21.99 -35.19 -28.54
CA SER A 52 -22.98 -35.30 -29.60
C SER A 52 -24.23 -34.48 -29.22
N ALA A 53 -24.78 -33.76 -30.20
CA ALA A 53 -26.05 -33.07 -30.12
C ALA A 53 -27.23 -34.06 -30.03
N ASP A 54 -28.27 -33.70 -29.27
CA ASP A 54 -29.62 -33.50 -29.83
C ASP A 54 -30.67 -33.13 -28.76
N SER A 55 -31.63 -32.30 -29.22
CA SER A 55 -33.04 -32.16 -28.82
C SER A 55 -33.47 -31.57 -27.44
N LEU A 56 -34.00 -30.35 -27.54
CA LEU A 56 -35.34 -29.87 -27.10
C LEU A 56 -35.93 -30.21 -25.71
N ALA A 57 -36.09 -29.13 -24.94
CA ALA A 57 -37.28 -28.67 -24.21
C ALA A 57 -37.67 -29.27 -22.83
N SER A 58 -37.74 -28.33 -21.87
CA SER A 58 -38.62 -28.23 -20.69
C SER A 58 -38.52 -29.32 -19.62
N ASP A 59 -37.90 -28.99 -18.48
CA ASP A 59 -38.69 -28.69 -17.29
C ASP A 59 -37.87 -27.96 -16.23
N THR A 60 -38.59 -27.17 -15.44
CA THR A 60 -38.07 -26.26 -14.41
C THR A 60 -37.84 -27.04 -13.13
N ASP A 61 -36.61 -27.11 -12.64
CA ASP A 61 -36.32 -27.40 -11.22
C ASP A 61 -34.97 -26.77 -10.84
N ASP A 62 -35.05 -25.70 -10.04
CA ASP A 62 -33.94 -24.94 -9.50
C ASP A 62 -33.19 -25.78 -8.45
N TYR A 63 -32.29 -26.65 -8.90
CA TYR A 63 -31.24 -27.19 -8.04
C TYR A 63 -30.11 -26.16 -8.00
N TYR A 64 -30.11 -25.31 -6.96
CA TYR A 64 -28.94 -24.52 -6.59
C TYR A 64 -27.79 -25.50 -6.30
N THR A 65 -27.01 -25.79 -7.34
CA THR A 65 -25.68 -26.33 -7.18
C THR A 65 -24.92 -25.24 -6.45
N SER A 66 -24.83 -25.38 -5.13
CA SER A 66 -23.90 -24.63 -4.31
C SER A 66 -22.51 -24.99 -4.81
N SER A 67 -22.08 -24.29 -5.86
CA SER A 67 -20.68 -23.96 -6.01
C SER A 67 -20.30 -23.41 -4.65
N SER A 68 -19.45 -24.14 -3.96
CA SER A 68 -18.77 -23.68 -2.76
C SER A 68 -17.93 -22.49 -3.19
N ALA A 69 -18.58 -21.34 -3.34
CA ALA A 69 -17.94 -20.07 -3.13
C ALA A 69 -17.29 -20.24 -1.76
N SER A 70 -15.98 -20.45 -1.74
CA SER A 70 -15.21 -20.18 -0.55
C SER A 70 -15.61 -18.77 -0.20
N THR A 71 -16.45 -18.60 0.81
CA THR A 71 -16.86 -17.31 1.30
C THR A 71 -15.58 -16.69 1.84
N THR A 72 -14.83 -16.02 0.96
CA THR A 72 -13.67 -15.24 1.37
C THR A 72 -14.27 -14.15 2.23
N THR A 73 -14.19 -14.33 3.54
CA THR A 73 -14.60 -13.31 4.50
C THR A 73 -13.63 -12.16 4.33
N THR A 74 -13.98 -11.18 3.49
CA THR A 74 -13.21 -9.97 3.34
C THR A 74 -13.56 -9.06 4.50
N THR A 75 -12.55 -8.68 5.27
CA THR A 75 -12.71 -7.71 6.37
C THR A 75 -11.87 -6.48 6.05
N THR A 76 -12.31 -5.33 6.53
CA THR A 76 -11.51 -4.10 6.40
C THR A 76 -10.68 -3.91 7.66
N VAL A 77 -9.39 -3.63 7.49
CA VAL A 77 -8.46 -3.33 8.58
C VAL A 77 -7.75 -2.01 8.31
N THR A 78 -7.22 -1.38 9.35
CA THR A 78 -6.42 -0.15 9.22
C THR A 78 -4.94 -0.47 9.25
N GLY A 79 -4.22 -0.08 8.19
CA GLY A 79 -2.77 -0.17 8.13
C GLY A 79 -2.12 1.20 8.33
N THR A 80 -1.08 1.28 9.14
CA THR A 80 -0.31 2.52 9.33
C THR A 80 1.18 2.25 9.18
N PHE A 81 1.81 2.93 8.23
CA PHE A 81 3.25 3.05 8.12
C PHE A 81 3.67 4.34 8.80
N PHE A 82 4.71 4.30 9.61
CA PHE A 82 5.27 5.49 10.23
C PHE A 82 6.77 5.33 10.47
N GLY A 83 7.50 6.43 10.40
CA GLY A 83 8.94 6.40 10.64
C GLY A 83 9.58 7.77 10.43
N TYR A 84 10.71 7.98 11.08
CA TYR A 84 11.48 9.20 10.88
C TYR A 84 12.10 9.23 9.48
N ARG A 85 12.31 10.43 8.94
CA ARG A 85 12.88 10.63 7.59
C ARG A 85 14.19 9.86 7.34
N LYS A 86 15.08 9.82 8.36
CA LYS A 86 16.37 9.10 8.32
C LYS A 86 16.32 7.76 9.09
N GLY A 87 15.14 7.32 9.48
CA GLY A 87 14.92 6.11 10.27
C GLY A 87 14.40 4.94 9.43
N ARG A 88 14.09 3.86 10.14
CA ARG A 88 13.39 2.67 9.62
C ARG A 88 11.88 2.88 9.65
N VAL A 89 11.18 2.12 8.82
CA VAL A 89 9.71 2.11 8.80
C VAL A 89 9.18 1.16 9.86
N SER A 90 8.23 1.63 10.66
CA SER A 90 7.33 0.79 11.45
C SER A 90 6.00 0.66 10.72
N PHE A 91 5.48 -0.55 10.65
CA PHE A 91 4.18 -0.87 10.04
C PHE A 91 3.30 -1.59 11.05
N CYS A 92 2.07 -1.11 11.23
CA CYS A 92 1.10 -1.77 12.10
C CYS A 92 -0.24 -2.01 11.40
N LEU A 93 -0.90 -3.11 11.78
CA LEU A 93 -2.29 -3.41 11.39
C LEU A 93 -3.18 -3.35 12.64
N GLN A 94 -4.34 -2.71 12.51
CA GLN A 94 -5.35 -2.57 13.57
C GLN A 94 -6.73 -2.92 13.00
N ASP A 95 -7.52 -3.74 13.71
CA ASP A 95 -8.94 -3.92 13.40
C ASP A 95 -9.75 -2.67 13.78
N ASP A 96 -9.45 -2.09 14.95
CA ASP A 96 -9.99 -0.82 15.41
C ASP A 96 -8.85 0.14 15.72
N THR A 97 -8.98 1.37 15.26
CA THR A 97 -8.08 2.49 15.52
C THR A 97 -7.78 2.72 17.02
N ARG A 98 -8.70 2.32 17.91
CA ARG A 98 -8.57 2.47 19.36
C ARG A 98 -8.03 1.23 20.07
N SER A 99 -7.95 0.09 19.39
CA SER A 99 -7.47 -1.16 19.97
C SER A 99 -5.97 -1.35 19.78
N SER A 100 -5.40 -2.31 20.51
CA SER A 100 -4.01 -2.72 20.31
C SER A 100 -3.81 -3.29 18.89
N PRO A 101 -2.70 -2.98 18.21
CA PRO A 101 -2.40 -3.55 16.91
C PRO A 101 -2.37 -5.08 16.91
N LEU A 102 -2.90 -5.68 15.84
CA LEU A 102 -2.77 -7.11 15.57
C LEU A 102 -1.30 -7.52 15.42
N ILE A 103 -0.55 -6.67 14.73
CA ILE A 103 0.88 -6.83 14.52
C ILE A 103 1.53 -5.45 14.40
N LEU A 104 2.75 -5.33 14.95
CA LEU A 104 3.66 -4.21 14.75
C LEU A 104 4.99 -4.77 14.25
N LEU A 105 5.36 -4.37 13.04
CA LEU A 105 6.59 -4.76 12.36
C LEU A 105 7.51 -3.55 12.25
N GLU A 106 8.80 -3.79 12.45
CA GLU A 106 9.86 -2.87 12.05
C GLU A 106 10.53 -3.43 10.81
N PHE A 107 10.55 -2.65 9.73
CA PHE A 107 11.22 -3.02 8.50
C PHE A 107 12.67 -2.59 8.54
N ALA A 108 13.59 -3.43 8.06
CA ALA A 108 14.99 -3.07 7.90
C ALA A 108 15.22 -1.95 6.86
N VAL A 109 14.21 -1.63 6.03
CA VAL A 109 14.32 -0.60 5.00
C VAL A 109 14.15 0.82 5.56
N PRO A 110 14.92 1.81 5.06
CA PRO A 110 14.73 3.21 5.41
C PRO A 110 13.39 3.76 4.92
N THR A 111 12.80 4.71 5.65
CA THR A 111 11.57 5.40 5.24
C THR A 111 11.67 6.03 3.85
N ALA A 112 12.83 6.60 3.52
CA ALA A 112 13.09 7.19 2.21
C ALA A 112 13.05 6.15 1.07
N TYR A 113 13.47 4.91 1.33
CA TYR A 113 13.42 3.83 0.34
C TYR A 113 11.95 3.48 0.02
N LEU A 114 11.14 3.26 1.05
CA LEU A 114 9.73 2.92 0.87
C LEU A 114 8.95 4.05 0.17
N ALA A 115 9.19 5.30 0.57
CA ALA A 115 8.59 6.47 -0.06
C ALA A 115 8.94 6.57 -1.55
N LYS A 116 10.18 6.23 -1.93
CA LYS A 116 10.61 6.19 -3.33
C LYS A 116 9.89 5.10 -4.12
N GLU A 117 9.75 3.90 -3.55
CA GLU A 117 9.00 2.81 -4.22
C GLU A 117 7.53 3.20 -4.44
N MET A 118 6.92 3.92 -3.48
CA MET A 118 5.53 4.40 -3.61
C MET A 118 5.35 5.41 -4.76
N GLN A 119 6.35 6.23 -5.08
CA GLN A 119 6.27 7.22 -6.17
C GLN A 119 6.03 6.59 -7.55
N HIS A 120 6.31 5.30 -7.73
CA HIS A 120 6.06 4.58 -8.97
C HIS A 120 4.59 4.14 -9.14
N GLY A 121 3.72 4.45 -8.19
CA GLY A 121 2.29 4.14 -8.24
C GLY A 121 1.94 2.72 -7.83
N LEU A 122 2.87 1.77 -7.90
CA LEU A 122 2.67 0.37 -7.49
C LEU A 122 3.71 -0.07 -6.47
N LEU A 123 3.25 -0.53 -5.31
CA LEU A 123 4.10 -1.12 -4.28
C LEU A 123 3.50 -2.43 -3.76
N ARG A 124 4.22 -3.53 -3.98
CA ARG A 124 3.90 -4.85 -3.43
C ARG A 124 4.95 -5.24 -2.40
N ILE A 125 4.52 -5.39 -1.15
CA ILE A 125 5.38 -5.86 -0.05
C ILE A 125 5.04 -7.31 0.22
N ALA A 126 5.99 -8.22 0.06
CA ALA A 126 5.83 -9.60 0.51
C ALA A 126 6.71 -9.85 1.74
N LEU A 127 6.11 -10.45 2.76
CA LEU A 127 6.73 -10.86 3.99
C LEU A 127 6.65 -12.38 4.06
N GLU A 128 7.78 -13.02 3.86
CA GLU A 128 7.89 -14.47 3.79
C GLU A 128 8.61 -15.02 5.02
N CYS A 129 8.06 -16.08 5.61
CA CYS A 129 8.75 -16.83 6.64
C CYS A 129 8.75 -18.33 6.30
N CYS A 130 9.85 -19.02 6.58
CA CYS A 130 9.89 -20.47 6.46
C CYS A 130 9.31 -21.10 7.72
N HIS A 131 8.68 -22.25 7.58
CA HIS A 131 8.33 -23.09 8.73
C HIS A 131 9.58 -23.34 9.61
N PRO A 132 9.51 -23.14 10.93
CA PRO A 132 10.51 -23.70 11.81
C PRO A 132 10.48 -25.21 11.57
N ARG A 133 11.58 -25.77 11.05
CA ARG A 133 11.71 -27.21 10.86
C ARG A 133 11.35 -27.87 12.19
N GLN A 134 10.32 -28.72 12.18
CA GLN A 134 9.82 -29.44 13.35
C GLN A 134 10.96 -30.21 14.01
N ILE A 135 11.63 -29.61 14.98
CA ILE A 135 12.45 -30.33 15.94
C ILE A 135 11.53 -30.56 17.12
N ASN A 136 10.77 -31.65 17.01
CA ASN A 136 9.96 -32.27 18.04
C ASN A 136 8.69 -31.54 18.51
N SER A 137 7.63 -32.33 18.60
CA SER A 137 6.28 -32.05 19.12
C SER A 137 5.39 -31.13 18.27
N GLN A 138 4.11 -31.53 18.22
CA GLN A 138 2.94 -30.88 17.60
C GLN A 138 2.72 -29.46 18.15
N LYS A 139 3.69 -28.57 17.98
CA LYS A 139 3.58 -27.18 18.41
C LYS A 139 2.59 -26.52 17.47
N GLU A 140 1.43 -26.17 18.02
CA GLU A 140 0.37 -25.41 17.36
C GLU A 140 0.97 -24.37 16.42
N ARG A 141 0.55 -24.41 15.15
CA ARG A 141 0.97 -23.41 14.17
C ARG A 141 0.61 -22.04 14.75
N CYS A 142 1.61 -21.24 15.09
CA CYS A 142 1.35 -19.90 15.60
C CYS A 142 0.67 -19.07 14.50
N SER A 143 -0.24 -18.17 14.89
CA SER A 143 -0.84 -17.20 13.95
C SER A 143 0.25 -16.49 13.13
N LEU A 144 -0.03 -16.15 11.87
CA LEU A 144 0.88 -15.35 11.04
C LEU A 144 1.29 -14.07 11.78
N PHE A 145 0.39 -13.42 12.52
CA PHE A 145 0.70 -12.22 13.29
C PHE A 145 1.70 -12.44 14.45
N ASN A 146 1.96 -13.69 14.84
CA ASN A 146 2.91 -14.03 15.89
C ASN A 146 4.31 -14.38 15.38
N VAL A 147 4.51 -14.47 14.07
CA VAL A 147 5.83 -14.75 13.46
C VAL A 147 6.81 -13.64 13.84
N PRO A 148 7.98 -13.98 14.41
CA PRO A 148 8.91 -12.97 14.94
C PRO A 148 9.72 -12.26 13.84
N VAL A 149 10.08 -12.97 12.76
CA VAL A 149 10.97 -12.46 11.72
C VAL A 149 10.46 -12.90 10.35
N TRP A 150 10.49 -11.96 9.41
CA TRP A 150 10.07 -12.14 8.03
C TRP A 150 11.19 -11.70 7.10
N THR A 151 11.36 -12.42 5.99
CA THR A 151 12.11 -11.92 4.84
C THR A 151 11.22 -10.96 4.07
N MET A 152 11.71 -9.76 3.79
CA MET A 152 10.94 -8.71 3.16
C MET A 152 11.35 -8.53 1.70
N TYR A 153 10.35 -8.49 0.82
CA TYR A 153 10.48 -8.18 -0.59
C TYR A 153 9.64 -6.97 -0.94
N CYS A 154 10.18 -6.08 -1.77
CA CYS A 154 9.45 -5.00 -2.42
C CYS A 154 9.46 -5.24 -3.93
N ASN A 155 8.29 -5.29 -4.55
CA ASN A 155 8.13 -5.47 -6.00
C ASN A 155 8.95 -6.66 -6.55
N GLY A 156 8.96 -7.78 -5.80
CA GLY A 156 9.68 -9.01 -6.13
C GLY A 156 11.17 -9.02 -5.80
N ARG A 157 11.74 -7.91 -5.29
CA ARG A 157 13.16 -7.83 -4.90
C ARG A 157 13.31 -8.00 -3.40
N LYS A 158 14.23 -8.86 -2.96
CA LYS A 158 14.57 -8.99 -1.53
C LYS A 158 15.26 -7.72 -1.05
N VAL A 159 14.67 -7.04 -0.07
CA VAL A 159 15.15 -5.74 0.44
C VAL A 159 15.64 -5.80 1.89
N GLY A 160 15.34 -6.88 2.62
CA GLY A 160 15.82 -7.07 3.98
C GLY A 160 14.92 -7.98 4.79
N PHE A 161 14.73 -7.61 6.06
CA PHE A 161 13.87 -8.33 6.99
C PHE A 161 12.83 -7.38 7.60
N ALA A 162 11.73 -7.95 8.08
CA ALA A 162 10.81 -7.28 8.99
C ALA A 162 10.74 -8.07 10.30
N THR A 163 10.89 -7.36 11.42
CA THR A 163 10.87 -7.98 12.74
C THR A 163 9.65 -7.53 13.50
N ARG A 164 8.89 -8.48 14.05
CA ARG A 164 7.81 -8.18 14.98
C ARG A 164 8.41 -7.64 16.27
N ARG A 165 7.87 -6.55 16.77
CA ARG A 165 8.29 -5.95 18.04
C ARG A 165 7.09 -5.52 18.88
N GLN A 166 7.32 -5.34 20.17
CA GLN A 166 6.34 -4.77 21.09
C GLN A 166 6.24 -3.25 20.90
N MET A 167 5.08 -2.69 21.26
CA MET A 167 4.88 -1.23 21.25
C MET A 167 5.77 -0.57 22.31
N SER A 168 6.56 0.42 21.88
CA SER A 168 7.29 1.34 22.74
C SER A 168 6.40 2.50 23.19
N VAL A 169 6.86 3.27 24.17
CA VAL A 169 6.19 4.50 24.63
C VAL A 169 5.97 5.49 23.48
N SER A 170 6.94 5.61 22.57
CA SER A 170 6.82 6.44 21.37
C SER A 170 5.75 5.92 20.41
N ASP A 171 5.64 4.61 20.19
CA ASP A 171 4.60 4.05 19.31
C ASP A 171 3.21 4.32 19.86
N VAL A 172 3.03 4.18 21.17
CA VAL A 172 1.76 4.49 21.84
C VAL A 172 1.38 5.97 21.64
N ALA A 173 2.35 6.89 21.74
CA ALA A 173 2.10 8.31 21.48
C ALA A 173 1.71 8.58 20.01
N VAL A 174 2.40 7.96 19.06
CA VAL A 174 2.08 8.07 17.62
C VAL A 174 0.69 7.52 17.33
N LEU A 175 0.37 6.31 17.80
CA LEU A 175 -0.93 5.69 17.55
C LEU A 175 -2.08 6.45 18.21
N LYS A 176 -1.85 7.08 19.37
CA LYS A 176 -2.82 8.00 19.99
C LYS A 176 -3.11 9.21 19.09
N LEU A 177 -2.08 9.83 18.50
CA LEU A 177 -2.26 10.94 17.56
C LEU A 177 -2.95 10.48 16.25
N MET A 178 -2.83 9.21 15.89
CA MET A 178 -3.49 8.62 14.71
C MET A 178 -4.97 8.27 14.93
N GLN A 179 -5.51 8.31 16.14
CA GLN A 179 -6.90 7.91 16.41
C GLN A 179 -7.94 8.76 15.68
N SER A 180 -7.63 10.03 15.41
CA SER A 180 -8.50 10.94 14.64
C SER A 180 -8.26 10.91 13.14
N VAL A 181 -7.32 10.08 12.66
CA VAL A 181 -6.95 9.99 11.24
C VAL A 181 -7.51 8.69 10.68
N SER A 182 -8.46 8.78 9.74
CA SER A 182 -9.01 7.60 9.08
C SER A 182 -8.09 7.13 7.95
N VAL A 183 -7.77 8.02 7.01
CA VAL A 183 -6.92 7.76 5.83
C VAL A 183 -6.12 9.03 5.53
N GLY A 184 -4.85 8.89 5.16
CA GLY A 184 -4.02 10.00 4.71
C GLY A 184 -2.53 9.76 4.90
N ALA A 185 -1.72 10.65 4.34
CA ALA A 185 -0.28 10.69 4.53
C ALA A 185 0.15 12.08 5.00
N GLY A 186 1.19 12.16 5.83
CA GLY A 186 1.65 13.44 6.35
C GLY A 186 2.85 13.33 7.28
N VAL A 187 3.07 14.40 8.04
CA VAL A 187 4.12 14.49 9.04
C VAL A 187 3.54 14.80 10.41
N LEU A 188 4.07 14.16 11.46
CA LEU A 188 3.69 14.39 12.85
C LEU A 188 4.80 15.13 13.60
N PRO A 189 4.46 16.17 14.37
CA PRO A 189 5.36 16.76 15.33
C PRO A 189 5.42 15.85 16.57
N VAL A 190 6.29 14.86 16.57
CA VAL A 190 6.52 14.01 17.76
C VAL A 190 7.61 14.65 18.60
N ALA A 191 7.26 15.12 19.80
CA ALA A 191 8.23 15.58 20.78
C ALA A 191 8.95 14.36 21.39
N GLY A 192 10.29 14.30 21.33
CA GLY A 192 10.98 13.24 22.08
C GLY A 192 12.42 12.83 21.75
N THR A 193 13.15 13.43 20.81
CA THR A 193 14.60 13.15 20.70
C THR A 193 15.37 14.43 20.41
N GLY A 194 16.41 14.68 21.21
CA GLY A 194 17.19 15.92 21.19
C GLY A 194 17.80 16.25 19.83
N GLU A 195 17.94 17.54 19.58
CA GLU A 195 18.90 18.19 18.67
C GLU A 195 18.77 17.91 17.15
N THR A 196 17.88 17.03 16.71
CA THR A 196 17.51 16.94 15.30
C THR A 196 16.01 16.75 15.20
N GLY A 197 15.27 17.83 14.91
CA GLY A 197 13.82 17.85 14.69
C GLY A 197 13.38 16.90 13.59
N GLY A 198 13.34 15.61 13.90
CA GLY A 198 12.97 14.54 13.00
C GLY A 198 11.46 14.55 12.85
N LEU A 199 10.98 15.14 11.76
CA LEU A 199 9.58 14.99 11.37
C LEU A 199 9.28 13.50 11.17
N LEU A 200 8.33 12.98 11.94
CA LEU A 200 7.84 11.61 11.78
C LEU A 200 6.90 11.60 10.57
N MET A 201 7.23 10.82 9.55
CA MET A 201 6.35 10.63 8.40
C MET A 201 5.36 9.50 8.69
N TYR A 202 4.14 9.60 8.16
CA TYR A 202 3.17 8.51 8.23
C TYR A 202 2.36 8.38 6.95
N LEU A 203 1.86 7.17 6.73
CA LEU A 203 0.81 6.81 5.77
C LEU A 203 -0.17 5.90 6.50
N ARG A 204 -1.44 6.29 6.53
CA ARG A 204 -2.54 5.52 7.10
C ARG A 204 -3.59 5.28 6.02
N ALA A 205 -4.03 4.04 5.90
CA ALA A 205 -5.04 3.66 4.93
C ALA A 205 -5.88 2.49 5.41
N SER A 206 -7.07 2.35 4.82
CA SER A 206 -7.90 1.16 4.97
C SER A 206 -7.41 0.09 4.00
N PHE A 207 -7.36 -1.15 4.45
CA PHE A 207 -6.98 -2.31 3.65
C PHE A 207 -8.08 -3.34 3.67
N GLU A 208 -8.38 -3.89 2.49
CA GLU A 208 -9.14 -5.11 2.36
C GLU A 208 -8.24 -6.29 2.74
N ARG A 209 -8.60 -6.99 3.81
CA ARG A 209 -7.94 -8.22 4.26
C ARG A 209 -8.57 -9.40 3.55
N VAL A 210 -7.73 -10.21 2.91
CA VAL A 210 -8.12 -11.45 2.24
C VAL A 210 -7.34 -12.60 2.89
N VAL A 211 -8.08 -13.55 3.47
CA VAL A 211 -7.49 -14.75 4.06
C VAL A 211 -7.47 -15.84 3.00
N GLY A 212 -6.28 -16.22 2.54
CA GLY A 212 -6.11 -17.31 1.57
C GLY A 212 -6.05 -18.67 2.26
N SER A 213 -5.25 -18.78 3.32
CA SER A 213 -5.14 -19.98 4.15
C SER A 213 -4.60 -19.62 5.54
N VAL A 214 -4.42 -20.61 6.42
CA VAL A 214 -3.74 -20.42 7.72
C VAL A 214 -2.29 -19.94 7.59
N ASP A 215 -1.71 -20.09 6.40
CA ASP A 215 -0.33 -19.77 6.08
C ASP A 215 -0.22 -18.61 5.07
N SER A 216 -1.35 -18.01 4.64
CA SER A 216 -1.35 -16.89 3.70
C SER A 216 -2.47 -15.89 3.94
N GLU A 217 -2.10 -14.62 4.14
CA GLU A 217 -3.02 -13.48 4.20
C GLU A 217 -2.51 -12.31 3.36
N SER A 218 -3.40 -11.61 2.69
CA SER A 218 -3.08 -10.39 1.94
C SER A 218 -3.92 -9.20 2.36
N PHE A 219 -3.33 -8.00 2.18
CA PHE A 219 -3.92 -6.73 2.55
C PHE A 219 -3.79 -5.78 1.35
N HIS A 220 -4.91 -5.37 0.78
CA HIS A 220 -4.95 -4.51 -0.41
C HIS A 220 -5.50 -3.14 -0.04
N MET A 221 -4.74 -2.09 -0.30
CA MET A 221 -5.13 -0.73 0.06
C MET A 221 -6.40 -0.32 -0.69
N ILE A 222 -7.40 0.15 0.06
CA ILE A 222 -8.66 0.67 -0.46
C ILE A 222 -8.45 2.16 -0.74
N ASN A 223 -8.51 2.52 -2.01
CA ASN A 223 -8.40 3.91 -2.44
C ASN A 223 -9.72 4.66 -2.18
N PRO A 224 -9.69 5.86 -1.58
CA PRO A 224 -10.88 6.69 -1.46
C PRO A 224 -11.36 7.10 -2.86
N VAL A 225 -12.67 7.29 -3.02
CA VAL A 225 -13.31 7.62 -4.30
C VAL A 225 -12.69 8.90 -4.87
N GLY A 226 -12.15 8.83 -6.10
CA GLY A 226 -11.47 9.95 -6.77
C GLY A 226 -9.95 10.00 -6.56
N SER A 227 -9.36 9.07 -5.81
CA SER A 227 -7.90 8.87 -5.72
C SER A 227 -7.35 8.22 -6.98
N SER A 228 -6.29 8.78 -7.56
CA SER A 228 -5.61 8.20 -8.72
C SER A 228 -4.43 7.32 -8.30
N GLY A 229 -4.50 6.05 -8.68
CA GLY A 229 -3.35 5.27 -9.15
C GLY A 229 -2.41 4.63 -8.12
N GLN A 230 -2.49 4.93 -6.82
CA GLN A 230 -1.62 4.26 -5.84
C GLN A 230 -2.17 2.86 -5.51
N GLU A 231 -1.50 1.81 -5.97
CA GLU A 231 -1.76 0.42 -5.60
C GLU A 231 -0.71 -0.01 -4.57
N LEU A 232 -1.17 -0.30 -3.35
CA LEU A 232 -0.34 -0.83 -2.29
C LEU A 232 -0.93 -2.15 -1.81
N SER A 233 -0.14 -3.21 -1.88
CA SER A 233 -0.53 -4.54 -1.39
C SER A 233 0.56 -5.12 -0.49
N ILE A 234 0.13 -5.83 0.55
CA ILE A 234 1.01 -6.48 1.51
C ILE A 234 0.60 -7.95 1.60
N PHE A 235 1.57 -8.85 1.53
CA PHE A 235 1.36 -10.29 1.56
C PHE A 235 2.14 -10.88 2.73
N LEU A 236 1.46 -11.61 3.61
CA LEU A 236 2.08 -12.43 4.65
C LEU A 236 1.99 -13.89 4.20
N VAL A 237 3.13 -14.50 3.93
CA VAL A 237 3.20 -15.88 3.43
C VAL A 237 4.13 -16.70 4.29
N ARG A 238 3.65 -17.86 4.74
CA ARG A 238 4.45 -18.89 5.37
C ARG A 238 4.61 -20.06 4.40
N SER A 239 5.86 -20.34 4.03
CA SER A 239 6.26 -21.47 3.18
C SER A 239 6.71 -22.67 4.00
#